data_AF-A0A954FZ89-F1
#
_entry.id   AF-A0A954FZ89-F1
#
_cell.length_a   1.000
_cell.length_b   1.000
_cell.length_c   1.000
_cell.angle_alpha   90.00
_cell.angle_beta   90.00
_cell.angle_gamma   90.00
#
_symmetry.space_group_name_H-M   'P 1'
#
loop_
_entity.id
_entity.type
_entity.pdbx_description
1 polymer ?
#
loop_
_entity_poly.entity_id
_entity_poly.type
_entity_poly.pdbx_seq_one_letter_code
_entity_poly.pdbx_strand_id
1 'polypeptide(L)'
;MDISAQNQGDDSPSENIPQGPGIHVALDECLNYASWQNSVPFLKSLEVQNPAAETLTDLVLSMHTEPEFARPKQWRFERIAPGTSIKVNDLLVDLDPSYLNGLNEAERGQVRFSLQQGETLLAERIKEVRVLA
;
A
#
# COMPACT_ATOMS: atom_id res chain seq x y z
N MET A 1 5.11 32.81 -51.29
CA MET A 1 5.52 31.41 -51.40
C MET A 1 6.61 31.20 -50.38
N ASP A 2 6.57 30.32 -49.41
CA ASP A 2 5.60 29.33 -48.93
C ASP A 2 6.23 28.82 -47.62
N ILE A 3 5.38 28.39 -46.69
CA ILE A 3 5.53 27.29 -45.70
C ILE A 3 6.79 27.21 -44.81
N SER A 4 6.68 27.41 -43.49
CA SER A 4 6.18 26.48 -42.46
C SER A 4 7.26 25.58 -41.85
N ALA A 5 7.07 25.37 -40.54
CA ALA A 5 7.67 24.35 -39.68
C ALA A 5 9.09 24.69 -39.16
N GLN A 6 9.42 24.51 -37.88
CA GLN A 6 8.99 23.44 -36.99
C GLN A 6 8.86 23.94 -35.55
N ASN A 7 7.66 23.78 -34.98
CA ASN A 7 7.46 23.79 -33.54
C ASN A 7 7.81 22.37 -33.06
N GLN A 8 9.02 22.18 -32.53
CA GLN A 8 9.35 20.96 -31.79
C GLN A 8 8.68 21.07 -30.42
N GLY A 9 7.49 20.48 -30.32
CA GLY A 9 6.89 20.14 -29.03
C GLY A 9 7.76 19.09 -28.37
N ASP A 10 8.39 19.51 -27.28
CA ASP A 10 9.05 18.66 -26.29
C ASP A 10 7.96 17.83 -25.60
N ASP A 11 7.61 16.68 -26.17
CA ASP A 11 6.73 15.70 -25.53
C ASP A 11 7.59 14.78 -24.66
N SER A 12 8.13 15.37 -23.59
CA SER A 12 8.63 14.61 -22.46
C SER A 12 7.41 13.96 -21.78
N PRO A 13 7.36 12.64 -21.58
CA PRO A 13 6.24 12.02 -20.87
C PRO A 13 6.27 12.57 -19.46
N SER A 14 5.30 13.44 -19.16
CA SER A 14 5.07 13.90 -17.80
C SER A 14 4.72 12.64 -17.00
N GLU A 15 5.68 12.13 -16.23
CA GLU A 15 5.40 11.19 -15.15
C GLU A 15 4.33 11.86 -14.29
N ASN A 16 3.09 11.46 -14.50
CA ASN A 16 1.93 11.98 -13.83
C ASN A 16 2.05 11.55 -12.37
N ILE A 17 2.76 12.35 -11.55
CA ILE A 17 2.80 12.18 -10.11
C ILE A 17 1.35 12.27 -9.66
N PRO A 18 0.73 11.19 -9.16
CA PRO A 18 -0.68 11.24 -8.83
C PRO A 18 -0.87 12.28 -7.72
N GLN A 19 -1.50 13.41 -8.03
CA GLN A 19 -1.97 14.41 -7.07
C GLN A 19 -3.18 13.89 -6.27
N GLY A 20 -3.20 12.59 -5.99
CA GLY A 20 -4.29 11.87 -5.36
C GLY A 20 -3.96 11.46 -3.93
N PRO A 21 -4.93 10.85 -3.23
CA PRO A 21 -4.74 10.30 -1.90
C PRO A 21 -3.51 9.37 -1.83
N GLY A 22 -2.80 9.43 -0.71
CA GLY A 22 -1.55 8.70 -0.50
C GLY A 22 -1.69 7.59 0.52
N ILE A 23 -1.00 6.48 0.29
CA ILE A 23 -0.78 5.43 1.30
C ILE A 23 0.72 5.43 1.61
N HIS A 24 1.07 5.65 2.87
CA HIS A 24 2.43 5.56 3.39
C HIS A 24 2.51 4.35 4.31
N VAL A 25 3.41 3.43 3.98
CA VAL A 25 3.53 2.15 4.69
C VAL A 25 5.00 1.77 4.88
N ALA A 26 5.32 1.35 6.09
CA ALA A 26 6.58 0.69 6.42
C ALA A 26 6.29 -0.71 6.95
N LEU A 27 6.95 -1.71 6.37
CA LEU A 27 6.86 -3.11 6.76
C LEU A 27 8.26 -3.72 6.86
N ASP A 28 8.35 -4.88 7.49
CA ASP A 28 9.57 -5.68 7.41
C ASP A 28 9.67 -6.38 6.05
N GLU A 29 10.77 -6.15 5.35
CA GLU A 29 11.03 -6.77 4.04
C GLU A 29 11.29 -8.28 4.18
N CYS A 30 11.62 -8.74 5.38
CA CYS A 30 11.93 -10.13 5.66
C CYS A 30 11.10 -10.65 6.83
N LEU A 31 10.07 -11.41 6.51
CA LEU A 31 9.24 -12.09 7.48
C LEU A 31 9.80 -13.48 7.73
N ASN A 32 10.10 -13.82 8.99
CA ASN A 32 10.50 -15.17 9.36
C ASN A 32 9.69 -15.68 10.55
N TYR A 33 9.61 -16.99 10.70
CA TYR A 33 8.79 -17.62 11.75
C TYR A 33 9.24 -17.23 13.16
N ALA A 34 10.55 -17.12 13.39
CA ALA A 34 11.09 -16.72 14.69
C ALA A 34 10.71 -15.28 15.07
N SER A 35 10.74 -14.34 14.12
CA SER A 35 10.30 -12.95 14.30
C SER A 35 8.82 -12.90 14.66
N TRP A 36 7.98 -13.72 14.00
CA TRP A 36 6.57 -13.85 14.37
C TRP A 36 6.39 -14.40 15.79
N GLN A 37 7.06 -15.49 16.15
CA GLN A 37 7.00 -16.07 17.52
C GLN A 37 7.45 -15.06 18.59
N ASN A 38 8.44 -14.24 18.27
CA ASN A 38 8.96 -13.18 19.13
C ASN A 38 8.07 -11.93 19.16
N SER A 39 6.90 -11.95 18.53
CA SER A 39 5.97 -10.82 18.43
C SER A 39 6.60 -9.57 17.81
N VAL A 40 7.56 -9.75 16.89
CA VAL A 40 8.14 -8.65 16.12
C VAL A 40 7.09 -8.14 15.13
N PRO A 41 6.71 -6.85 15.17
CA PRO A 41 5.68 -6.33 14.28
C PRO A 41 6.11 -6.38 12.81
N PHE A 42 5.34 -7.08 11.98
CA PHE A 42 5.53 -7.10 10.53
C PHE A 42 5.20 -5.74 9.89
N LEU A 43 4.04 -5.18 10.22
CA LEU A 43 3.63 -3.85 9.79
C LEU A 43 4.09 -2.83 10.84
N LYS A 44 4.99 -1.92 10.46
CA LYS A 44 5.67 -0.98 11.37
C LYS A 44 4.97 0.37 11.42
N SER A 45 4.43 0.82 10.29
CA SER A 45 3.58 2.01 10.21
C SER A 45 2.65 1.93 9.01
N LEU A 46 1.49 2.56 9.16
CA LEU A 46 0.52 2.73 8.09
C LEU A 46 -0.19 4.07 8.27
N GLU A 47 -0.20 4.87 7.22
CA GLU A 47 -0.76 6.22 7.22
C GLU A 47 -1.45 6.49 5.88
N VAL A 48 -2.64 7.07 5.96
CA VAL A 48 -3.40 7.51 4.79
C VAL A 48 -3.38 9.03 4.77
N GLN A 49 -2.98 9.60 3.63
CA GLN A 49 -2.88 11.03 3.42
C GLN A 49 -3.95 11.50 2.42
N ASN A 50 -4.59 12.61 2.75
CA ASN A 50 -5.43 13.35 1.82
C ASN A 50 -4.74 14.68 1.45
N PRO A 51 -4.01 14.75 0.32
CA PRO A 51 -3.41 16.01 -0.14
C PRO A 51 -4.41 16.92 -0.88
N ALA A 52 -5.63 16.46 -1.15
CA ALA A 52 -6.62 17.23 -1.90
C ALA A 52 -7.20 18.38 -1.07
N ALA A 53 -7.82 19.34 -1.76
CA ALA A 53 -8.54 20.45 -1.14
C ALA A 53 -9.93 20.04 -0.58
N GLU A 54 -10.39 18.85 -0.94
CA GLU A 54 -11.68 18.31 -0.53
C GLU A 54 -11.53 17.26 0.57
N THR A 55 -12.60 17.09 1.34
CA THR A 55 -12.65 16.07 2.39
C THR A 55 -12.94 14.72 1.74
N LEU A 56 -12.14 13.70 2.05
CA LEU A 56 -12.47 12.33 1.68
C LEU A 56 -13.33 11.69 2.77
N THR A 57 -14.36 10.95 2.40
CA THR A 57 -15.26 10.22 3.31
C THR A 57 -15.43 8.78 2.88
N ASP A 58 -15.91 7.93 3.80
CA ASP A 58 -16.30 6.54 3.52
C ASP A 58 -15.18 5.73 2.86
N LEU A 59 -13.96 5.91 3.37
CA LEU A 59 -12.78 5.27 2.82
C LEU A 59 -12.59 3.87 3.41
N VAL A 60 -12.17 2.94 2.55
CA VAL A 60 -11.75 1.60 2.93
C VAL A 60 -10.34 1.38 2.45
N LEU A 61 -9.41 1.14 3.37
CA LEU A 61 -8.07 0.65 3.07
C LEU A 61 -8.07 -0.87 3.27
N SER A 62 -7.73 -1.62 2.23
CA SER A 62 -7.63 -3.08 2.29
C SER A 62 -6.17 -3.51 2.13
N MET A 63 -5.76 -4.52 2.89
CA MET A 63 -4.48 -5.20 2.77
C MET A 63 -4.69 -6.65 2.37
N HIS A 64 -3.99 -7.08 1.33
CA HIS A 64 -3.93 -8.46 0.86
C HIS A 64 -2.47 -8.89 0.66
N THR A 65 -2.20 -10.18 0.77
CA THR A 65 -0.87 -10.74 0.49
C THR A 65 -0.94 -11.77 -0.62
N GLU A 66 0.09 -11.80 -1.45
CA GLU A 66 0.26 -12.82 -2.49
C GLU A 66 1.68 -13.37 -2.41
N PRO A 67 1.88 -14.64 -2.04
CA PRO A 67 0.87 -15.64 -1.63
C PRO A 67 0.12 -15.24 -0.34
N GLU A 68 -0.96 -15.95 0.00
CA GLU A 68 -1.85 -15.65 1.14
C GLU A 68 -1.24 -16.02 2.51
N PHE A 69 -0.01 -15.56 2.77
CA PHE A 69 0.72 -15.79 4.02
C PHE A 69 0.18 -15.00 5.22
N ALA A 70 -0.77 -14.07 4.99
CA ALA A 70 -1.46 -13.33 6.03
C ALA A 70 -2.95 -13.20 5.72
N ARG A 71 -3.76 -13.09 6.77
CA ARG A 71 -5.20 -12.81 6.62
C ARG A 71 -5.42 -11.43 6.01
N PRO A 72 -6.33 -11.30 5.03
CA PRO A 72 -6.75 -9.99 4.54
C PRO A 72 -7.27 -9.12 5.68
N LYS A 73 -6.92 -7.83 5.64
CA LYS A 73 -7.32 -6.86 6.69
C LYS A 73 -7.88 -5.60 6.07
N GLN A 74 -8.86 -4.99 6.72
CA GLN A 74 -9.47 -3.73 6.28
C GLN A 74 -9.49 -2.71 7.41
N TRP A 75 -9.25 -1.46 7.06
CA TRP A 75 -9.43 -0.30 7.93
C TRP A 75 -10.40 0.66 7.27
N ARG A 76 -11.37 1.15 8.04
CA ARG A 76 -12.38 2.10 7.58
C ARG A 76 -12.09 3.48 8.15
N PHE A 77 -12.19 4.50 7.32
CA PHE A 77 -12.06 5.90 7.73
C PHE A 77 -13.31 6.65 7.30
N GLU A 78 -14.10 7.10 8.28
CA GLU A 78 -15.30 7.89 8.04
C GLU A 78 -14.96 9.19 7.29
N ARG A 79 -13.83 9.81 7.64
CA ARG A 79 -13.42 11.11 7.09
C ARG A 79 -11.93 11.38 7.23
N ILE A 80 -11.32 11.95 6.18
CA ILE A 80 -9.97 12.54 6.20
C ILE A 80 -10.06 13.98 5.68
N ALA A 81 -9.71 14.95 6.53
CA ALA A 81 -9.80 16.37 6.19
C ALA A 81 -8.78 16.77 5.10
N PRO A 82 -9.03 17.86 4.36
CA PRO A 82 -8.12 18.36 3.33
C PRO A 82 -6.72 18.63 3.87
N GLY A 83 -5.69 18.22 3.15
CA GLY A 83 -4.28 18.42 3.52
C GLY A 83 -3.83 17.68 4.78
N THR A 84 -4.62 16.73 5.30
CA THR A 84 -4.30 15.99 6.54
C THR A 84 -3.96 14.54 6.27
N SER A 85 -3.48 13.85 7.32
CA SER A 85 -3.24 12.42 7.30
C SER A 85 -3.75 11.74 8.57
N ILE A 86 -4.11 10.46 8.44
CA ILE A 86 -4.51 9.60 9.56
C ILE A 86 -3.51 8.46 9.67
N LYS A 87 -2.90 8.34 10.86
CA LYS A 87 -2.10 7.18 11.24
C LYS A 87 -3.01 6.07 11.74
N VAL A 88 -2.77 4.86 11.24
CA VAL A 88 -3.47 3.65 11.67
C VAL A 88 -2.77 3.12 12.91
N ASN A 89 -3.54 2.91 13.98
CA ASN A 89 -3.01 2.38 15.24
C ASN A 89 -3.03 0.84 15.27
N ASP A 90 -4.01 0.22 14.62
CA ASP A 90 -4.14 -1.23 14.58
C ASP A 90 -3.30 -1.84 13.46
N LEU A 91 -2.00 -1.97 13.75
CA LEU A 91 -0.99 -2.54 12.85
C LEU A 91 -0.81 -4.06 13.00
N LEU A 92 -1.60 -4.72 13.86
CA LEU A 92 -1.48 -6.15 14.07
C LEU A 92 -1.93 -6.91 12.82
N VAL A 93 -1.01 -7.57 12.15
CA VAL A 93 -1.29 -8.43 11.00
C VAL A 93 -1.31 -9.89 11.47
N ASP A 94 -2.38 -10.59 11.14
CA ASP A 94 -2.53 -12.01 11.44
C ASP A 94 -1.87 -12.83 10.33
N LEU A 95 -0.65 -13.32 10.62
CA LEU A 95 0.13 -14.16 9.72
C LEU A 95 -0.33 -15.61 9.85
N ASP A 96 -0.44 -16.34 8.74
CA ASP A 96 -0.84 -17.74 8.75
C ASP A 96 0.34 -18.62 9.19
N PRO A 97 0.31 -19.20 10.42
CA PRO A 97 1.42 -20.00 10.91
C PRO A 97 1.61 -21.30 10.13
N SER A 98 0.54 -21.81 9.51
CA SER A 98 0.58 -23.02 8.69
C SER A 98 1.33 -22.75 7.39
N TYR A 99 1.11 -21.57 6.80
CA TYR A 99 1.87 -21.13 5.62
C TYR A 99 3.36 -20.98 5.97
N LEU A 100 3.69 -20.26 7.05
CA LEU A 100 5.08 -20.06 7.48
C LEU A 100 5.81 -21.39 7.77
N ASN A 101 5.14 -22.33 8.42
CA ASN A 101 5.69 -23.66 8.74
C ASN A 101 5.80 -24.58 7.50
N GLY A 102 5.06 -24.30 6.43
CA GLY A 102 5.09 -25.05 5.17
C GLY A 102 6.25 -24.67 4.24
N LEU A 103 6.98 -23.61 4.55
CA LEU A 103 8.10 -23.14 3.75
C LEU A 103 9.33 -24.02 4.00
N ASN A 104 9.88 -24.60 2.93
CA ASN A 104 11.19 -25.28 2.99
C ASN A 104 12.36 -24.31 2.74
N GLU A 105 12.09 -23.21 2.03
CA GLU A 105 13.05 -22.18 1.64
C GLU A 105 12.39 -20.80 1.70
N ALA A 106 13.19 -19.76 1.45
CA ALA A 106 12.72 -18.40 1.30
C ALA A 106 11.81 -18.23 0.07
N GLU A 107 10.59 -17.78 0.26
CA GLU A 107 9.65 -17.45 -0.82
C GLU A 107 9.52 -15.93 -0.98
N ARG A 108 9.28 -15.46 -2.21
CA ARG A 108 8.96 -14.06 -2.49
C ARG A 108 7.46 -13.86 -2.39
N GLY A 109 7.05 -12.81 -1.69
CA GLY A 109 5.67 -12.41 -1.61
C GLY A 109 5.49 -10.92 -1.84
N GLN A 110 4.24 -10.50 -1.93
CA GLN A 110 3.84 -9.11 -2.06
C GLN A 110 2.74 -8.80 -1.06
N VAL A 111 2.76 -7.58 -0.53
CA VAL A 111 1.67 -7.01 0.25
C VAL A 111 1.08 -5.85 -0.55
N ARG A 112 -0.20 -5.97 -0.89
CA ARG A 112 -0.95 -4.95 -1.61
C ARG A 112 -1.85 -4.19 -0.63
N PHE A 113 -1.76 -2.87 -0.66
CA PHE A 113 -2.62 -1.94 0.05
C PHE A 113 -3.43 -1.15 -0.97
N SER A 114 -4.76 -1.18 -0.87
CA SER A 114 -5.67 -0.50 -1.79
C SER A 114 -6.62 0.41 -1.01
N LEU A 115 -6.60 1.71 -1.29
CA LEU A 115 -7.49 2.70 -0.70
C LEU A 115 -8.64 2.99 -1.67
N GLN A 116 -9.86 2.72 -1.24
CA GLN A 116 -11.07 2.89 -2.03
C GLN A 116 -12.06 3.84 -1.38
N GLN A 117 -12.84 4.54 -2.21
CA GLN A 117 -14.04 5.25 -1.83
C GLN A 117 -15.21 4.70 -2.65
N GLY A 118 -16.12 3.97 -1.99
CA GLY A 118 -17.11 3.16 -2.70
C GLY A 118 -16.43 2.18 -3.67
N GLU A 119 -16.74 2.29 -4.97
CA GLU A 119 -16.14 1.45 -6.02
C GLU A 119 -14.88 2.06 -6.65
N THR A 120 -14.53 3.29 -6.27
CA THR A 120 -13.41 4.04 -6.88
C THR A 120 -12.12 3.74 -6.13
N LEU A 121 -11.11 3.21 -6.83
CA LEU A 121 -9.75 3.08 -6.31
C LEU A 121 -9.05 4.44 -6.34
N LEU A 122 -8.72 4.96 -5.16
CA LEU A 122 -8.05 6.25 -5.00
C LEU A 122 -6.53 6.13 -4.99
N ALA A 123 -6.01 5.05 -4.39
CA ALA A 123 -4.58 4.79 -4.31
C ALA A 123 -4.28 3.31 -4.15
N GLU A 124 -3.14 2.87 -4.68
CA GLU A 124 -2.61 1.52 -4.45
C GLU A 124 -1.11 1.59 -4.11
N ARG A 125 -0.68 0.74 -3.18
CA ARG A 125 0.73 0.51 -2.89
C ARG A 125 1.00 -0.97 -2.78
N ILE A 126 2.06 -1.41 -3.44
CA ILE A 126 2.55 -2.78 -3.38
C ILE A 126 3.94 -2.75 -2.76
N LYS A 127 4.20 -3.68 -1.85
CA LYS A 127 5.49 -3.87 -1.20
C LYS A 127 5.93 -5.32 -1.39
N GLU A 128 7.12 -5.51 -1.92
CA GLU A 128 7.75 -6.82 -1.99
C GLU A 128 8.26 -7.22 -0.60
N VAL A 129 8.11 -8.50 -0.29
CA VAL A 129 8.62 -9.10 0.95
C VAL A 129 9.20 -10.47 0.66
N ARG A 130 10.06 -10.93 1.56
CA ARG A 130 10.55 -12.30 1.59
C ARG A 130 9.95 -12.99 2.81
N VAL A 131 9.36 -14.15 2.60
CA VAL A 131 8.82 -14.99 3.66
C VAL A 131 9.75 -16.17 3.84
N LEU A 132 10.23 -16.36 5.07
CA LEU A 132 11.18 -17.37 5.47
C LEU A 132 10.52 -18.32 6.47
N ALA A 133 10.94 -19.58 6.41
CA ALA A 133 10.74 -20.56 7.47
C ALA A 133 11.40 -20.12 8.80
#